data_AF-A0A6B1I3B1-F1
#
_entry.id   AF-A0A6B1I3B1-F1
#
_cell.length_a   1.000
_cell.length_b   1.000
_cell.length_c   1.000
_cell.angle_alpha   90.00
_cell.angle_beta   90.00
_cell.angle_gamma   90.00
#
_symmetry.space_group_name_H-M   'P 1'
#
loop_
_entity.id
_entity.type
_entity.pdbx_description
1 polymer ?
#
loop_
_entity_poly.entity_id
_entity_poly.type
_entity_poly.pdbx_seq_one_letter_code
_entity_poly.pdbx_strand_id
1 'polypeptide(L)'
;MPTSHSTIWRLLVGAVLWTACGPEEPSEPAPKPEYTKPAADYAVGRGRKEAPAVRFVDVTREAGLEFRHETGARGDKWMPETMGSGCALFDYDGDGWLDVLLVNSEGWGGEKAPGKLYRNLGNGTFDDATERAGLDFSVYGMGATIADYDADGDPDIYLTTLGPNLLLRNDAGRFVDVAQEAGLAGAIWRDDAGNENPEWSTGAAWVDVDGDGWLDLLVTNYVHWSPSTDIYTTQDGKGKSYATPKQYPGSTPRLYRNLGEGRFEEITEEAGLLLPEGKSMGVAMTDFEDDGRIDLVVTNDTQPNFLLQNLGGGRFAERGLAAGIGYDETGRARAGMGVDITSVANDGVLSIAIGNFSREALSLYSQAGSEVFVDAAGKARLMQATLQPLTFGLRFFDYDLDGYQDLILANGHIEPEINSTQKEIEYRQPPQLFWNTGEGRMVEVSEQTGG
;
A
#
# COMPACT_ATOMS: atom_id res chain seq x y z
N MET A 1 58.36 6.90 -59.25
CA MET A 1 57.64 7.12 -60.52
C MET A 1 57.87 5.91 -61.41
N PRO A 2 56.91 5.41 -62.22
CA PRO A 2 55.48 5.74 -62.31
C PRO A 2 54.58 4.46 -62.15
N THR A 3 53.38 4.59 -61.56
CA THR A 3 52.03 4.47 -62.18
C THR A 3 51.52 3.05 -62.45
N SER A 4 50.24 2.69 -62.35
CA SER A 4 49.03 3.23 -61.71
C SER A 4 47.88 2.23 -62.04
N HIS A 5 46.81 2.25 -61.22
CA HIS A 5 45.38 1.99 -61.55
C HIS A 5 44.95 0.73 -62.33
N SER A 6 43.79 0.09 -62.11
CA SER A 6 42.76 0.06 -61.07
C SER A 6 41.76 -1.04 -61.49
N THR A 7 40.84 -1.38 -60.58
CA THR A 7 39.51 -1.94 -60.86
C THR A 7 39.44 -3.43 -61.21
N ILE A 8 38.84 -4.24 -60.33
CA ILE A 8 37.50 -4.81 -60.53
C ILE A 8 37.01 -5.40 -59.19
N TRP A 9 35.96 -4.75 -58.67
CA TRP A 9 35.03 -5.26 -57.68
C TRP A 9 34.17 -6.40 -58.27
N ARG A 10 33.69 -7.29 -57.39
CA ARG A 10 32.55 -8.23 -57.50
C ARG A 10 32.93 -9.71 -57.59
N LEU A 11 32.88 -10.36 -56.43
CA LEU A 11 32.17 -11.63 -56.16
C LEU A 11 32.75 -12.24 -54.88
N LEU A 12 32.20 -11.85 -53.73
CA LEU A 12 32.24 -12.60 -52.47
C LEU A 12 31.15 -12.02 -51.55
N VAL A 13 29.92 -11.98 -52.07
CA VAL A 13 28.69 -11.91 -51.27
C VAL A 13 27.98 -13.22 -51.52
N GLY A 14 28.01 -14.10 -50.54
CA GLY A 14 27.35 -15.39 -50.60
C GLY A 14 27.97 -16.37 -49.61
N ALA A 15 27.22 -16.64 -48.54
CA ALA A 15 27.43 -17.71 -47.57
C ALA A 15 28.35 -17.44 -46.37
N VAL A 16 28.08 -16.37 -45.59
CA VAL A 16 28.19 -16.41 -44.12
C VAL A 16 27.17 -15.41 -43.56
N LEU A 17 25.97 -15.86 -43.22
CA LEU A 17 24.98 -15.21 -42.33
C LEU A 17 23.64 -15.97 -42.46
N TRP A 18 23.62 -17.19 -41.93
CA TRP A 18 22.38 -17.93 -41.62
C TRP A 18 22.76 -19.11 -40.73
N THR A 19 22.94 -18.83 -39.44
CA THR A 19 22.91 -19.80 -38.31
C THR A 19 23.28 -19.05 -37.03
N ALA A 20 22.36 -18.21 -36.54
CA ALA A 20 22.33 -17.78 -35.14
C ALA A 20 20.96 -17.16 -34.80
N CYS A 21 19.88 -17.83 -35.20
CA CYS A 21 18.57 -17.70 -34.56
C CYS A 21 18.09 -19.13 -34.37
N GLY A 22 18.63 -19.81 -33.35
CA GLY A 22 17.87 -20.88 -32.73
C GLY A 22 16.67 -20.23 -32.02
N PRO A 23 15.52 -20.92 -31.89
CA PRO A 23 14.55 -20.51 -30.90
C PRO A 23 15.27 -20.42 -29.55
N GLU A 24 15.11 -19.31 -28.83
CA GLU A 24 15.45 -19.27 -27.41
C GLU A 24 14.73 -20.46 -26.77
N GLU A 25 15.49 -21.44 -26.30
CA GLU A 25 14.92 -22.49 -25.46
C GLU A 25 14.30 -21.75 -24.26
N PRO A 26 13.03 -21.99 -23.93
CA PRO A 26 12.44 -21.38 -22.74
C PRO A 26 13.33 -21.76 -21.56
N SER A 27 13.90 -20.75 -20.89
CA SER A 27 14.66 -20.96 -19.66
C SER A 27 13.82 -21.79 -18.71
N GLU A 28 14.39 -22.85 -18.14
CA GLU A 28 13.69 -23.58 -17.08
C GLU A 28 13.31 -22.59 -15.98
N PRO A 29 12.05 -22.61 -15.49
CA PRO A 29 11.61 -21.69 -14.46
C PRO A 29 12.50 -21.86 -13.22
N ALA A 30 12.81 -20.75 -12.55
CA ALA A 30 13.61 -20.75 -11.34
C ALA A 30 13.01 -21.74 -10.31
N PRO A 31 13.84 -22.48 -9.56
CA PRO A 31 13.34 -23.43 -8.58
C PRO A 31 12.48 -22.72 -7.54
N LYS A 32 11.40 -23.39 -7.09
CA LYS A 32 10.49 -22.84 -6.08
C LYS A 32 11.26 -22.50 -4.79
N PRO A 33 11.15 -21.26 -4.27
CA PRO A 33 11.77 -20.91 -3.00
C PRO A 33 10.95 -21.44 -1.82
N GLU A 34 11.56 -21.48 -0.64
CA GLU A 34 10.87 -21.80 0.62
C GLU A 34 10.73 -20.53 1.46
N TYR A 35 9.56 -19.87 1.39
CA TYR A 35 9.26 -18.76 2.28
C TYR A 35 8.87 -19.22 3.67
N THR A 36 9.22 -18.40 4.68
CA THR A 36 8.78 -18.62 6.05
C THR A 36 7.26 -18.54 6.13
N LYS A 37 6.62 -19.61 6.61
CA LYS A 37 5.17 -19.61 6.80
C LYS A 37 4.78 -18.64 7.92
N PRO A 38 3.77 -17.77 7.72
CA PRO A 38 3.20 -16.98 8.79
C PRO A 38 2.70 -17.89 9.93
N ALA A 39 2.76 -17.40 11.17
CA ALA A 39 2.13 -18.09 12.28
C ALA A 39 0.62 -18.18 12.03
N ALA A 40 0.08 -19.40 11.94
CA ALA A 40 -1.27 -19.65 11.43
C ALA A 40 -2.39 -19.53 12.46
N ASP A 41 -2.10 -19.25 13.74
CA ASP A 41 -3.10 -19.37 14.80
C ASP A 41 -3.21 -18.10 15.63
N TYR A 42 -4.35 -17.41 15.51
CA TYR A 42 -4.80 -16.50 16.54
C TYR A 42 -5.10 -17.30 17.81
N ALA A 43 -4.80 -16.74 18.98
CA ALA A 43 -5.16 -17.36 20.24
C ALA A 43 -6.69 -17.53 20.34
N VAL A 44 -7.15 -18.64 20.91
CA VAL A 44 -8.58 -18.87 21.13
C VAL A 44 -9.10 -17.87 22.17
N GLY A 45 -10.08 -17.07 21.76
CA GLY A 45 -10.67 -16.00 22.55
C GLY A 45 -11.19 -16.43 23.93
N ARG A 46 -10.97 -15.60 24.94
CA ARG A 46 -11.59 -15.71 26.27
C ARG A 46 -12.41 -14.46 26.56
N GLY A 47 -13.71 -14.53 26.27
CA GLY A 47 -14.62 -13.39 26.42
C GLY A 47 -14.48 -12.66 27.76
N ARG A 48 -14.25 -11.34 27.71
CA ARG A 48 -14.23 -10.44 28.86
C ARG A 48 -15.55 -9.68 28.97
N LYS A 49 -15.96 -9.38 30.20
CA LYS A 49 -17.22 -8.64 30.47
C LYS A 49 -17.05 -7.12 30.44
N GLU A 50 -15.83 -6.64 30.65
CA GLU A 50 -15.49 -5.23 30.78
C GLU A 50 -14.19 -4.97 30.02
N ALA A 51 -14.06 -3.75 29.49
CA ALA A 51 -12.88 -3.32 28.78
C ALA A 51 -11.65 -3.37 29.70
N PRO A 52 -10.48 -3.75 29.18
CA PRO A 52 -9.26 -3.79 29.97
C PRO A 52 -8.77 -2.39 30.34
N ALA A 53 -8.13 -2.27 31.49
CA ALA A 53 -7.51 -1.03 31.95
C ALA A 53 -6.07 -0.88 31.41
N VAL A 54 -5.90 -0.92 30.09
CA VAL A 54 -4.61 -0.64 29.43
C VAL A 54 -4.47 0.87 29.20
N ARG A 55 -3.27 1.41 29.39
CA ARG A 55 -2.94 2.81 29.04
C ARG A 55 -1.67 2.86 28.23
N PHE A 56 -1.75 3.45 27.05
CA PHE A 56 -0.60 3.86 26.28
C PHE A 56 -0.04 5.16 26.84
N VAL A 57 1.28 5.28 26.75
CA VAL A 57 2.01 6.49 27.13
C VAL A 57 2.92 6.85 25.98
N ASP A 58 2.97 8.14 25.65
CA ASP A 58 3.94 8.64 24.68
C ASP A 58 5.35 8.47 25.27
N VAL A 59 6.14 7.62 24.61
CA VAL A 59 7.55 7.35 24.91
C VAL A 59 8.45 7.73 23.74
N THR A 60 7.93 8.46 22.75
CA THR A 60 8.62 8.72 21.46
C THR A 60 10.01 9.30 21.70
N ARG A 61 10.10 10.29 22.60
CA ARG A 61 11.36 10.95 22.94
C ARG A 61 12.28 10.06 23.78
N GLU A 62 11.75 9.38 24.79
CA GLU A 62 12.51 8.47 25.65
C GLU A 62 13.06 7.26 24.87
N ALA A 63 12.33 6.81 23.86
CA ALA A 63 12.70 5.71 22.98
C ALA A 63 13.76 6.13 21.94
N GLY A 64 14.05 7.42 21.78
CA GLY A 64 15.05 7.91 20.81
C GLY A 64 14.53 8.10 19.39
N LEU A 65 13.21 8.19 19.20
CA LEU A 65 12.59 8.42 17.90
C LEU A 65 12.45 9.93 17.64
N GLU A 66 13.09 10.44 16.58
CA GLU A 66 13.00 11.84 16.16
C GLU A 66 12.57 11.94 14.69
N PHE A 67 11.26 12.01 14.46
CA PHE A 67 10.71 12.06 13.12
C PHE A 67 9.64 13.14 13.00
N ARG A 68 9.65 13.84 11.87
CA ARG A 68 8.58 14.73 11.45
C ARG A 68 8.32 14.50 9.98
N HIS A 69 7.08 14.14 9.67
CA HIS A 69 6.65 14.03 8.28
C HIS A 69 6.71 15.40 7.58
N GLU A 70 7.33 15.42 6.41
CA GLU A 70 7.35 16.54 5.47
C GLU A 70 6.40 16.20 4.33
N THR A 71 5.33 16.98 4.16
CA THR A 71 4.34 16.79 3.10
C THR A 71 4.63 17.64 1.87
N GLY A 72 5.68 18.45 1.90
CA GLY A 72 5.95 19.47 0.89
C GLY A 72 5.05 20.70 0.96
N ALA A 73 4.04 20.74 1.84
CA ALA A 73 3.10 21.85 1.90
C ALA A 73 3.78 23.21 2.16
N ARG A 74 3.68 24.13 1.20
CA ARG A 74 4.15 25.53 1.30
C ARG A 74 3.09 26.58 0.94
N GLY A 75 1.85 26.15 0.73
CA GLY A 75 0.70 27.02 0.43
C GLY A 75 0.17 26.95 -0.99
N ASP A 76 0.89 26.27 -1.89
CA ASP A 76 0.43 26.01 -3.27
C ASP A 76 -0.70 24.98 -3.33
N LYS A 77 -0.95 24.25 -2.23
CA LYS A 77 -2.04 23.26 -2.07
C LYS A 77 -2.07 22.24 -3.21
N TRP A 78 -0.93 21.60 -3.44
CA TRP A 78 -0.80 20.52 -4.42
C TRP A 78 -1.46 19.26 -3.87
N MET A 79 -2.13 18.50 -4.73
CA MET A 79 -2.87 17.30 -4.32
C MET A 79 -2.07 16.34 -3.42
N PRO A 80 -0.79 16.02 -3.71
CA PRO A 80 -0.01 15.09 -2.90
C PRO A 80 0.28 15.55 -1.47
N GLU A 81 0.15 16.84 -1.17
CA GLU A 81 0.39 17.38 0.18
C GLU A 81 -0.68 16.93 1.18
N THR A 82 -1.78 16.36 0.69
CA THR A 82 -2.88 15.81 1.49
C THR A 82 -2.64 14.37 1.96
N MET A 83 -1.61 13.72 1.43
CA MET A 83 -1.26 12.35 1.80
C MET A 83 -0.39 12.31 3.05
N GLY A 84 -0.63 11.33 3.90
CA GLY A 84 0.29 10.94 4.96
C GLY A 84 1.29 9.89 4.48
N SER A 85 2.34 9.68 5.28
CA SER A 85 3.34 8.64 5.04
C SER A 85 2.99 7.30 5.67
N GLY A 86 3.48 6.23 5.08
CA GLY A 86 3.48 4.87 5.62
C GLY A 86 4.60 4.62 6.63
N CYS A 87 4.54 3.43 7.23
CA CYS A 87 5.57 2.90 8.11
C CYS A 87 5.63 1.37 7.97
N ALA A 88 6.73 0.77 8.42
CA ALA A 88 6.88 -0.67 8.50
C ALA A 88 7.63 -1.07 9.78
N LEU A 89 7.33 -2.27 10.27
CA LEU A 89 8.03 -2.93 11.37
C LEU A 89 8.62 -4.24 10.85
N PHE A 90 9.93 -4.41 10.92
CA PHE A 90 10.64 -5.59 10.43
C PHE A 90 12.05 -5.67 11.05
N ASP A 91 12.63 -6.86 11.09
CA ASP A 91 13.99 -7.09 11.61
C ASP A 91 15.01 -6.90 10.47
N TYR A 92 15.54 -5.68 10.30
CA TYR A 92 16.37 -5.37 9.12
C TYR A 92 17.80 -5.93 9.22
N ASP A 93 18.27 -6.23 10.44
CA ASP A 93 19.64 -6.72 10.68
C ASP A 93 19.73 -8.14 11.27
N GLY A 94 18.60 -8.84 11.34
CA GLY A 94 18.52 -10.26 11.70
C GLY A 94 18.80 -10.54 13.18
N ASP A 95 18.62 -9.56 14.06
CA ASP A 95 18.91 -9.69 15.49
C ASP A 95 17.72 -10.22 16.31
N GLY A 96 16.56 -10.41 15.65
CA GLY A 96 15.32 -10.93 16.20
C GLY A 96 14.39 -9.86 16.77
N TRP A 97 14.71 -8.58 16.61
CA TRP A 97 13.92 -7.46 17.13
C TRP A 97 13.34 -6.66 15.96
N LEU A 98 12.06 -6.32 16.04
CA LEU A 98 11.45 -5.47 15.02
C LEU A 98 11.97 -4.04 15.15
N ASP A 99 12.51 -3.54 14.04
CA ASP A 99 12.96 -2.17 13.80
C ASP A 99 11.84 -1.33 13.20
N VAL A 100 12.00 -0.01 13.17
CA VAL A 100 10.97 0.92 12.70
C VAL A 100 11.45 1.68 11.47
N LEU A 101 10.77 1.49 10.35
CA LEU A 101 10.88 2.35 9.17
C LEU A 101 9.72 3.35 9.15
N LEU A 102 10.05 4.64 9.10
CA LEU A 102 9.13 5.73 8.87
C LEU A 102 9.42 6.33 7.49
N VAL A 103 8.46 6.15 6.58
CA VAL A 103 8.53 6.76 5.24
C VAL A 103 8.36 8.26 5.39
N ASN A 104 9.01 9.03 4.54
CA ASN A 104 8.78 10.46 4.45
C ASN A 104 8.46 10.83 3.00
N SER A 105 7.93 12.04 2.81
CA SER A 105 7.94 12.67 1.50
C SER A 105 9.09 13.68 1.43
N GLU A 106 9.17 14.44 0.35
CA GLU A 106 10.18 15.48 0.17
C GLU A 106 9.53 16.86 0.00
N GLY A 107 10.28 17.90 0.33
CA GLY A 107 9.83 19.25 0.05
C GLY A 107 10.00 19.60 -1.42
N TRP A 108 9.02 20.31 -1.99
CA TRP A 108 9.08 20.75 -3.38
C TRP A 108 10.33 21.60 -3.64
N GLY A 109 10.96 21.39 -4.81
CA GLY A 109 12.19 22.10 -5.17
C GLY A 109 13.48 21.49 -4.61
N GLY A 110 13.43 20.26 -4.10
CA GLY A 110 14.61 19.49 -3.67
C GLY A 110 15.01 19.70 -2.21
N GLU A 111 14.08 20.14 -1.36
CA GLU A 111 14.28 20.19 0.08
C GLU A 111 14.33 18.75 0.62
N LYS A 112 15.52 18.31 1.03
CA LYS A 112 15.74 16.96 1.53
C LYS A 112 15.03 16.72 2.86
N ALA A 113 14.23 15.67 2.89
CA ALA A 113 13.59 15.13 4.09
C ALA A 113 13.62 13.60 4.00
N PRO A 114 14.75 12.95 4.34
CA PRO A 114 14.85 11.50 4.25
C PRO A 114 13.84 10.81 5.19
N GLY A 115 13.49 9.57 4.83
CA GLY A 115 12.86 8.64 5.75
C GLY A 115 13.77 8.30 6.92
N LYS A 116 13.22 7.61 7.92
CA LYS A 116 13.99 7.17 9.09
C LYS A 116 13.89 5.67 9.30
N LEU A 117 15.04 5.01 9.44
CA LEU A 117 15.13 3.65 9.93
C LEU A 117 15.73 3.68 11.33
N TYR A 118 14.99 3.16 12.30
CA TYR A 118 15.38 3.10 13.70
C TYR A 118 15.60 1.65 14.09
N ARG A 119 16.84 1.29 14.44
CA ARG A 119 17.13 -0.05 14.93
C ARG A 119 16.70 -0.17 16.39
N ASN A 120 16.04 -1.26 16.72
CA ASN A 120 15.65 -1.61 18.07
C ASN A 120 16.86 -2.13 18.87
N LEU A 121 17.13 -1.53 20.03
CA LEU A 121 18.24 -1.93 20.90
C LEU A 121 17.82 -2.94 21.97
N GLY A 122 16.55 -3.33 21.94
CA GLY A 122 15.97 -4.36 22.77
C GLY A 122 15.73 -4.03 24.24
N ASN A 123 15.79 -2.75 24.56
CA ASN A 123 15.55 -2.22 25.89
C ASN A 123 14.47 -1.13 25.88
N GLY A 124 13.66 -1.08 24.82
CA GLY A 124 12.66 -0.03 24.58
C GLY A 124 13.24 1.28 24.02
N THR A 125 14.51 1.27 23.59
CA THR A 125 15.13 2.41 22.89
C THR A 125 15.61 1.99 21.50
N PHE A 126 15.79 2.99 20.65
CA PHE A 126 16.20 2.84 19.27
C PHE A 126 17.38 3.76 18.95
N ASP A 127 18.22 3.35 17.99
CA ASP A 127 19.20 4.24 17.36
C ASP A 127 18.87 4.50 15.88
N ASP A 128 19.22 5.68 15.39
CA ASP A 128 19.03 6.05 13.99
C ASP A 128 20.03 5.28 13.11
N ALA A 129 19.50 4.37 12.30
CA ALA A 129 20.24 3.52 11.39
C ALA A 129 20.23 4.04 9.94
N THR A 130 19.57 5.16 9.65
CA THR A 130 19.28 5.62 8.28
C THR A 130 20.52 5.70 7.40
N GLU A 131 21.57 6.40 7.85
CA GLU A 131 22.78 6.59 7.05
C GLU A 131 23.54 5.27 6.86
N ARG A 132 23.71 4.48 7.94
CA ARG A 132 24.48 3.22 7.89
C ARG A 132 23.79 2.15 7.03
N ALA A 133 22.45 2.15 7.02
CA ALA A 133 21.65 1.24 6.21
C ALA A 133 21.55 1.68 4.75
N GLY A 134 22.05 2.88 4.37
CA GLY A 134 21.98 3.37 3.00
C GLY A 134 20.66 4.06 2.63
N LEU A 135 19.87 4.47 3.63
CA LEU A 135 18.54 5.08 3.45
C LEU A 135 18.54 6.62 3.59
N ASP A 136 19.71 7.27 3.64
CA ASP A 136 19.83 8.74 3.70
C ASP A 136 19.62 9.39 2.32
N PHE A 137 18.46 9.14 1.73
CA PHE A 137 17.98 9.77 0.50
C PHE A 137 16.56 10.26 0.68
N SER A 138 16.13 11.18 -0.19
CA SER A 138 14.79 11.75 -0.16
C SER A 138 14.06 11.40 -1.45
N VAL A 139 12.81 10.99 -1.30
CA VAL A 139 11.83 10.79 -2.36
C VAL A 139 10.48 11.22 -1.82
N TYR A 140 9.52 11.52 -2.69
CA TYR A 140 8.14 11.73 -2.28
C TYR A 140 7.45 10.39 -1.99
N GLY A 141 7.83 9.74 -0.89
CA GLY A 141 7.35 8.41 -0.49
C GLY A 141 5.89 8.39 0.00
N MET A 142 5.23 7.25 -0.19
CA MET A 142 3.83 7.03 0.16
C MET A 142 3.71 5.90 1.18
N GLY A 143 3.93 4.66 0.76
CA GLY A 143 3.82 3.46 1.58
C GLY A 143 5.05 2.58 1.46
N ALA A 144 5.20 1.63 2.38
CA ALA A 144 6.24 0.61 2.34
C ALA A 144 5.61 -0.77 2.60
N THR A 145 6.13 -1.78 1.92
CA THR A 145 5.82 -3.19 2.20
C THR A 145 7.13 -3.99 2.26
N ILE A 146 7.16 -4.99 3.13
CA ILE A 146 8.35 -5.77 3.45
C ILE A 146 8.15 -7.21 3.01
N ALA A 147 9.12 -7.75 2.29
CA ALA A 147 9.24 -9.18 2.01
C ALA A 147 10.68 -9.50 1.64
N ASP A 148 11.08 -10.75 1.89
CA ASP A 148 12.25 -11.35 1.26
C ASP A 148 11.83 -11.77 -0.15
N TYR A 149 12.01 -10.90 -1.17
CA TYR A 149 11.42 -11.13 -2.50
C TYR A 149 12.26 -12.05 -3.38
N ASP A 150 13.55 -12.18 -3.07
CA ASP A 150 14.50 -13.05 -3.79
C ASP A 150 14.91 -14.31 -3.01
N ALA A 151 14.28 -14.53 -1.84
CA ALA A 151 14.41 -15.71 -1.01
C ALA A 151 15.84 -15.93 -0.47
N ASP A 152 16.56 -14.85 -0.19
CA ASP A 152 17.92 -14.88 0.34
C ASP A 152 17.97 -14.88 1.89
N GLY A 153 16.82 -14.67 2.53
CA GLY A 153 16.64 -14.67 3.97
C GLY A 153 16.70 -13.30 4.63
N ASP A 154 17.01 -12.23 3.88
CA ASP A 154 17.00 -10.86 4.36
C ASP A 154 15.69 -10.15 3.94
N PRO A 155 15.01 -9.41 4.82
CA PRO A 155 13.80 -8.69 4.43
C PRO A 155 14.11 -7.43 3.63
N ASP A 156 13.53 -7.31 2.44
CA ASP A 156 13.65 -6.18 1.53
C ASP A 156 12.51 -5.18 1.69
N ILE A 157 12.70 -3.96 1.17
CA ILE A 157 11.69 -2.90 1.20
C ILE A 157 11.24 -2.57 -0.22
N TYR A 158 9.94 -2.65 -0.49
CA TYR A 158 9.35 -1.97 -1.63
C TYR A 158 8.68 -0.68 -1.18
N LEU A 159 9.10 0.45 -1.75
CA LEU A 159 8.63 1.79 -1.42
C LEU A 159 7.81 2.38 -2.57
N THR A 160 6.54 2.67 -2.32
CA THR A 160 5.68 3.38 -3.27
C THR A 160 5.92 4.88 -3.17
N THR A 161 5.87 5.58 -4.31
CA THR A 161 6.18 7.01 -4.36
C THR A 161 5.26 7.77 -5.31
N LEU A 162 5.29 9.10 -5.19
CA LEU A 162 4.98 10.00 -6.29
C LEU A 162 6.26 10.22 -7.10
N GLY A 163 6.50 9.34 -8.07
CA GLY A 163 7.77 9.23 -8.78
C GLY A 163 8.07 7.77 -9.12
N PRO A 164 9.31 7.46 -9.53
CA PRO A 164 9.77 6.07 -9.62
C PRO A 164 9.70 5.38 -8.26
N ASN A 165 9.07 4.21 -8.20
CA ASN A 165 9.08 3.37 -7.01
C ASN A 165 10.49 2.79 -6.77
N LEU A 166 10.78 2.42 -5.52
CA LEU A 166 12.07 1.83 -5.14
C LEU A 166 11.87 0.39 -4.66
N LEU A 167 12.79 -0.49 -5.04
CA LEU A 167 12.95 -1.82 -4.50
C LEU A 167 14.33 -1.85 -3.87
N LEU A 168 14.37 -1.81 -2.55
CA LEU A 168 15.57 -1.71 -1.76
C LEU A 168 15.92 -3.12 -1.28
N ARG A 169 16.81 -3.78 -2.01
CA ARG A 169 17.32 -5.10 -1.61
C ARG A 169 18.21 -4.96 -0.38
N ASN A 170 17.99 -5.81 0.62
CA ASN A 170 18.75 -5.83 1.85
C ASN A 170 19.97 -6.75 1.73
N ASP A 171 21.16 -6.17 1.59
CA ASP A 171 22.42 -6.94 1.58
C ASP A 171 23.00 -6.96 3.02
N ALA A 172 22.45 -7.81 3.90
CA ALA A 172 22.86 -7.98 5.31
C ALA A 172 22.86 -6.67 6.13
N GLY A 173 21.72 -5.98 6.15
CA GLY A 173 21.48 -4.74 6.90
C GLY A 173 21.83 -3.46 6.12
N ARG A 174 22.16 -3.57 4.83
CA ARG A 174 22.45 -2.43 3.96
C ARG A 174 21.60 -2.50 2.69
N PHE A 175 20.84 -1.45 2.45
CA PHE A 175 19.92 -1.38 1.33
C PHE A 175 20.58 -0.87 0.04
N VAL A 176 20.18 -1.47 -1.07
CA VAL A 176 20.55 -1.07 -2.44
C VAL A 176 19.29 -0.99 -3.28
N ASP A 177 19.04 0.16 -3.91
CA ASP A 177 17.95 0.28 -4.87
C ASP A 177 18.25 -0.50 -6.15
N VAL A 178 17.34 -1.41 -6.50
CA VAL A 178 17.38 -2.27 -7.68
C VAL A 178 16.08 -2.20 -8.47
N ALA A 179 15.18 -1.24 -8.21
CA ALA A 179 13.85 -1.17 -8.85
C ALA A 179 13.93 -1.14 -10.38
N GLN A 180 14.85 -0.35 -10.94
CA GLN A 180 14.97 -0.20 -12.38
C GLN A 180 15.44 -1.49 -13.05
N GLU A 181 16.42 -2.17 -12.45
CA GLU A 181 16.90 -3.47 -12.91
C GLU A 181 15.84 -4.55 -12.71
N ALA A 182 15.10 -4.53 -11.61
CA ALA A 182 14.07 -5.53 -11.32
C ALA A 182 12.83 -5.39 -12.21
N GLY A 183 12.60 -4.22 -12.82
CA GLY A 183 11.38 -3.94 -13.58
C GLY A 183 10.23 -3.40 -12.73
N LEU A 184 10.54 -2.89 -11.53
CA LEU A 184 9.59 -2.47 -10.51
C LEU A 184 9.62 -0.95 -10.23
N ALA A 185 10.21 -0.14 -11.11
CA ALA A 185 10.24 1.32 -10.95
C ALA A 185 8.87 2.01 -11.18
N GLY A 186 7.82 1.26 -11.49
CA GLY A 186 6.50 1.77 -11.84
C GLY A 186 6.33 2.10 -13.32
N ALA A 187 5.09 2.36 -13.74
CA ALA A 187 4.78 2.74 -15.12
C ALA A 187 4.69 4.27 -15.29
N ILE A 188 4.55 4.71 -16.55
CA ILE A 188 4.47 6.11 -16.94
C ILE A 188 3.14 6.34 -17.69
N TRP A 189 2.49 7.46 -17.41
CA TRP A 189 1.36 7.98 -18.18
C TRP A 189 1.77 9.25 -18.95
N ARG A 190 1.04 9.56 -20.03
CA ARG A 190 1.26 10.77 -20.84
C ARG A 190 0.12 11.76 -20.66
N ASP A 191 0.46 13.02 -20.43
CA ASP A 191 -0.55 14.09 -20.39
C ASP A 191 -0.96 14.56 -21.80
N ASP A 192 -1.96 15.45 -21.87
CA ASP A 192 -2.46 16.01 -23.14
C ASP A 192 -1.41 16.83 -23.91
N ALA A 193 -0.35 17.29 -23.23
CA ALA A 193 0.77 17.99 -23.83
C ALA A 193 1.89 17.03 -24.31
N GLY A 194 1.74 15.73 -24.04
CA GLY A 194 2.69 14.68 -24.40
C GLY A 194 3.83 14.49 -23.40
N ASN A 195 3.79 15.13 -22.23
CA ASN A 195 4.79 14.93 -21.19
C ASN A 195 4.62 13.56 -20.55
N GLU A 196 5.74 12.90 -20.27
CA GLU A 196 5.79 11.64 -19.54
C GLU A 196 5.84 11.90 -18.04
N ASN A 197 4.95 11.25 -17.29
CA ASN A 197 4.85 11.39 -15.85
C ASN A 197 4.81 9.98 -15.22
N PRO A 198 5.59 9.70 -14.17
CA PRO A 198 5.42 8.48 -13.38
C PRO A 198 3.98 8.34 -12.87
N GLU A 199 3.50 7.11 -12.79
CA GLU A 199 2.27 6.83 -12.03
C GLU A 199 2.49 7.13 -10.55
N TRP A 200 1.42 7.56 -9.88
CA TRP A 200 1.45 7.82 -8.45
C TRP A 200 1.01 6.56 -7.70
N SER A 201 1.97 5.84 -7.14
CA SER A 201 1.72 4.63 -6.36
C SER A 201 1.50 4.94 -4.88
N THR A 202 0.59 4.22 -4.22
CA THR A 202 0.17 4.52 -2.83
C THR A 202 0.43 3.36 -1.88
N GLY A 203 0.11 2.13 -2.27
CA GLY A 203 0.30 0.92 -1.48
C GLY A 203 0.74 -0.26 -2.35
N ALA A 204 1.12 -1.37 -1.71
CA ALA A 204 1.52 -2.58 -2.40
C ALA A 204 1.36 -3.82 -1.49
N ALA A 205 1.22 -4.99 -2.10
CA ALA A 205 1.15 -6.28 -1.42
C ALA A 205 1.96 -7.34 -2.16
N TRP A 206 2.74 -8.10 -1.40
CA TRP A 206 3.47 -9.28 -1.87
C TRP A 206 2.58 -10.52 -1.76
N VAL A 207 2.41 -11.26 -2.85
CA VAL A 207 1.49 -12.40 -2.92
C VAL A 207 1.94 -13.35 -4.04
N ASP A 208 1.91 -14.66 -3.81
CA ASP A 208 2.08 -15.66 -4.88
C ASP A 208 0.74 -15.80 -5.63
N VAL A 209 0.61 -15.15 -6.80
CA VAL A 209 -0.67 -15.08 -7.52
C VAL A 209 -0.90 -16.24 -8.47
N ASP A 210 0.14 -16.97 -8.85
CA ASP A 210 0.05 -18.08 -9.81
C ASP A 210 0.43 -19.45 -9.24
N GLY A 211 0.82 -19.51 -7.97
CA GLY A 211 1.13 -20.73 -7.23
C GLY A 211 2.48 -21.31 -7.60
N ASP A 212 3.35 -20.54 -8.25
CA ASP A 212 4.71 -20.98 -8.59
C ASP A 212 5.65 -20.97 -7.37
N GLY A 213 5.24 -20.32 -6.28
CA GLY A 213 5.96 -20.25 -5.02
C GLY A 213 6.85 -19.03 -4.90
N TRP A 214 6.97 -18.15 -5.90
CA TRP A 214 7.62 -16.84 -5.81
C TRP A 214 6.61 -15.77 -5.37
N LEU A 215 7.07 -14.75 -4.63
CA LEU A 215 6.21 -13.62 -4.27
C LEU A 215 6.13 -12.66 -5.46
N ASP A 216 4.93 -12.49 -6.01
CA ASP A 216 4.57 -11.45 -6.96
C ASP A 216 4.18 -10.16 -6.23
N LEU A 217 4.04 -9.07 -6.98
CA LEU A 217 3.75 -7.76 -6.40
C LEU A 217 2.55 -7.09 -7.06
N LEU A 218 1.51 -6.81 -6.27
CA LEU A 218 0.47 -5.85 -6.64
C LEU A 218 0.85 -4.46 -6.12
N VAL A 219 0.79 -3.44 -6.97
CA VAL A 219 1.01 -2.02 -6.62
C VAL A 219 -0.28 -1.24 -6.90
N THR A 220 -0.81 -0.54 -5.90
CA THR A 220 -1.96 0.35 -6.07
C THR A 220 -1.51 1.71 -6.59
N ASN A 221 -2.24 2.24 -7.58
CA ASN A 221 -2.01 3.58 -8.13
C ASN A 221 -3.25 4.46 -7.96
N TYR A 222 -3.01 5.75 -7.77
CA TYR A 222 -4.05 6.68 -7.35
C TYR A 222 -4.67 7.47 -8.51
N VAL A 223 -4.03 8.54 -8.93
CA VAL A 223 -4.55 9.42 -9.98
C VAL A 223 -3.43 9.92 -10.88
N HIS A 224 -3.78 10.27 -12.11
CA HIS A 224 -2.87 10.97 -13.02
C HIS A 224 -2.67 12.42 -12.55
N TRP A 225 -1.59 12.63 -11.81
CA TRP A 225 -1.20 13.93 -11.29
C TRP A 225 0.25 14.27 -11.65
N SER A 226 0.47 15.53 -11.98
CA SER A 226 1.79 16.15 -12.17
C SER A 226 1.67 17.64 -11.78
N PRO A 227 2.78 18.34 -11.54
CA PRO A 227 2.74 19.78 -11.31
C PRO A 227 2.07 20.57 -12.45
N SER A 228 2.16 20.09 -13.69
CA SER A 228 1.52 20.71 -14.86
C SER A 228 0.05 20.37 -15.03
N THR A 229 -0.45 19.30 -14.40
CA THR A 229 -1.85 18.86 -14.47
C THR A 229 -2.62 19.07 -13.19
N ASP A 230 -1.99 19.65 -12.16
CA ASP A 230 -2.67 20.00 -10.90
C ASP A 230 -3.82 21.00 -11.14
N ILE A 231 -4.96 20.72 -10.50
CA ILE A 231 -6.21 21.42 -10.73
C ILE A 231 -6.37 22.57 -9.72
N TYR A 232 -6.48 23.79 -10.24
CA TYR A 232 -6.92 24.92 -9.44
C TYR A 232 -8.41 24.79 -9.09
N THR A 233 -8.73 24.63 -7.81
CA THR A 233 -10.11 24.73 -7.30
C THR A 233 -10.16 25.65 -6.08
N THR A 234 -11.36 26.09 -5.72
CA THR A 234 -11.59 26.94 -4.55
C THR A 234 -12.91 26.56 -3.87
N GLN A 235 -12.87 26.37 -2.55
CA GLN A 235 -14.09 26.12 -1.76
C GLN A 235 -14.79 27.41 -1.32
N ASP A 236 -14.04 28.49 -1.10
CA ASP A 236 -14.54 29.76 -0.54
C ASP A 236 -14.55 30.93 -1.53
N GLY A 237 -14.03 30.70 -2.75
CA GLY A 237 -13.90 31.70 -3.80
C GLY A 237 -12.74 32.69 -3.63
N LYS A 238 -11.88 32.52 -2.61
CA LYS A 238 -10.81 33.48 -2.28
C LYS A 238 -9.41 32.93 -2.48
N GLY A 239 -9.21 31.65 -2.19
CA GLY A 239 -7.91 30.98 -2.32
C GLY A 239 -8.03 29.60 -2.95
N LYS A 240 -6.90 29.04 -3.38
CA LYS A 240 -6.86 27.65 -3.81
C LYS A 240 -7.23 26.75 -2.64
N SER A 241 -7.91 25.65 -2.94
CA SER A 241 -8.18 24.52 -2.05
C SER A 241 -7.61 23.26 -2.69
N TYR A 242 -7.39 22.21 -1.90
CA TYR A 242 -7.05 20.90 -2.46
C TYR A 242 -8.18 20.41 -3.36
N ALA A 243 -7.84 20.00 -4.57
CA ALA A 243 -8.79 19.44 -5.53
C ALA A 243 -9.31 18.09 -5.04
N THR A 244 -10.62 17.84 -5.20
CA THR A 244 -11.14 16.50 -4.90
C THR A 244 -10.60 15.49 -5.91
N PRO A 245 -10.26 14.27 -5.46
CA PRO A 245 -9.77 13.18 -6.31
C PRO A 245 -10.68 12.92 -7.50
N LYS A 246 -12.00 13.12 -7.35
CA LYS A 246 -13.02 12.98 -8.41
C LYS A 246 -12.71 13.74 -9.69
N GLN A 247 -11.93 14.82 -9.62
CA GLN A 247 -11.59 15.65 -10.77
C GLN A 247 -10.39 15.13 -11.57
N TYR A 248 -9.57 14.25 -11.00
CA TYR A 248 -8.44 13.65 -11.69
C TYR A 248 -8.83 12.31 -12.34
N PRO A 249 -8.24 11.95 -13.49
CA PRO A 249 -8.31 10.59 -14.03
C PRO A 249 -7.72 9.60 -13.02
N GLY A 250 -8.33 8.42 -12.92
CA GLY A 250 -7.78 7.31 -12.15
C GLY A 250 -6.53 6.72 -12.80
N SER A 251 -5.91 5.78 -12.10
CA SER A 251 -4.79 4.99 -12.58
C SER A 251 -4.98 3.52 -12.21
N THR A 252 -4.64 2.64 -13.14
CA THR A 252 -4.76 1.19 -12.99
C THR A 252 -3.79 0.68 -11.90
N PRO A 253 -4.22 -0.17 -10.95
CA PRO A 253 -3.28 -0.92 -10.12
C PRO A 253 -2.46 -1.89 -10.98
N ARG A 254 -1.18 -2.06 -10.68
CA ARG A 254 -0.24 -2.86 -11.47
C ARG A 254 0.05 -4.19 -10.79
N LEU A 255 0.07 -5.27 -11.56
CA LEU A 255 0.51 -6.59 -11.10
C LEU A 255 1.81 -6.98 -11.81
N TYR A 256 2.80 -7.37 -11.02
CA TYR A 256 4.12 -7.79 -11.48
C TYR A 256 4.39 -9.23 -11.06
N ARG A 257 4.59 -10.12 -12.02
CA ARG A 257 5.00 -11.51 -11.77
C ARG A 257 6.50 -11.57 -11.51
N ASN A 258 6.90 -12.27 -10.46
CA ASN A 258 8.28 -12.57 -10.16
C ASN A 258 8.78 -13.71 -11.06
N LEU A 259 9.87 -13.47 -11.77
CA LEU A 259 10.48 -14.46 -12.68
C LEU A 259 11.62 -15.25 -12.01
N GLY A 260 11.89 -14.97 -10.73
CA GLY A 260 13.10 -15.37 -10.04
C GLY A 260 14.30 -14.47 -10.39
N GLU A 261 15.42 -14.69 -9.68
CA GLU A 261 16.68 -13.96 -9.86
C GLU A 261 16.53 -12.42 -9.78
N GLY A 262 15.52 -11.95 -9.03
CA GLY A 262 15.21 -10.55 -8.82
C GLY A 262 14.72 -9.79 -10.06
N ARG A 263 14.02 -10.47 -10.97
CA ARG A 263 13.40 -9.87 -12.15
C ARG A 263 11.90 -10.05 -12.11
N PHE A 264 11.18 -9.03 -12.59
CA PHE A 264 9.73 -9.01 -12.63
C PHE A 264 9.22 -8.66 -14.03
N GLU A 265 8.07 -9.22 -14.37
CA GLU A 265 7.30 -8.90 -15.58
C GLU A 265 5.97 -8.27 -15.20
N GLU A 266 5.62 -7.16 -15.85
CA GLU A 266 4.32 -6.51 -15.70
C GLU A 266 3.25 -7.32 -16.45
N ILE A 267 2.27 -7.87 -15.73
CA ILE A 267 1.24 -8.78 -16.27
C ILE A 267 -0.20 -8.27 -16.08
N THR A 268 -0.42 -7.00 -15.74
CA THR A 268 -1.72 -6.40 -15.40
C THR A 268 -2.80 -6.67 -16.44
N GLU A 269 -2.54 -6.41 -17.72
CA GLU A 269 -3.53 -6.64 -18.77
C GLU A 269 -3.79 -8.14 -18.95
N GLU A 270 -2.73 -8.94 -18.96
CA GLU A 270 -2.81 -10.40 -19.06
C GLU A 270 -3.63 -11.00 -17.90
N ALA A 271 -3.44 -10.46 -16.69
CA ALA A 271 -4.10 -10.86 -15.46
C ALA A 271 -5.58 -10.45 -15.40
N GLY A 272 -6.05 -9.61 -16.32
CA GLY A 272 -7.42 -9.09 -16.32
C GLY A 272 -7.63 -7.90 -15.38
N LEU A 273 -6.56 -7.18 -15.03
CA LEU A 273 -6.55 -6.10 -14.04
C LEU A 273 -6.42 -4.69 -14.65
N LEU A 274 -6.71 -4.54 -15.95
CA LEU A 274 -6.77 -3.21 -16.58
C LEU A 274 -8.00 -2.43 -16.09
N LEU A 275 -7.84 -1.69 -14.98
CA LEU A 275 -8.89 -0.97 -14.26
C LEU A 275 -8.59 0.55 -14.22
N PRO A 276 -8.68 1.27 -15.36
CA PRO A 276 -8.16 2.64 -15.49
C PRO A 276 -8.92 3.71 -14.68
N GLU A 277 -10.13 3.39 -14.22
CA GLU A 277 -10.91 4.28 -13.35
C GLU A 277 -10.55 4.10 -11.86
N GLY A 278 -9.66 3.17 -11.53
CA GLY A 278 -9.17 2.92 -10.18
C GLY A 278 -8.55 4.17 -9.56
N LYS A 279 -8.83 4.39 -8.28
CA LYS A 279 -8.20 5.42 -7.46
C LYS A 279 -7.65 4.76 -6.22
N SER A 280 -6.76 3.80 -6.46
CA SER A 280 -6.45 2.75 -5.51
C SER A 280 -5.51 3.27 -4.42
N MET A 281 -5.80 2.87 -3.19
CA MET A 281 -5.10 3.35 -1.99
C MET A 281 -4.53 2.17 -1.19
N GLY A 282 -5.40 1.46 -0.49
CA GLY A 282 -5.04 0.30 0.33
C GLY A 282 -5.25 -1.02 -0.41
N VAL A 283 -4.50 -2.03 0.03
CA VAL A 283 -4.67 -3.42 -0.40
C VAL A 283 -4.63 -4.34 0.82
N ALA A 284 -5.52 -5.32 0.86
CA ALA A 284 -5.49 -6.44 1.79
C ALA A 284 -5.72 -7.73 1.03
N MET A 285 -5.29 -8.85 1.59
CA MET A 285 -5.28 -10.14 0.91
C MET A 285 -5.71 -11.27 1.84
N THR A 286 -6.46 -12.22 1.31
CA THR A 286 -6.90 -13.44 2.01
C THR A 286 -7.44 -14.44 1.00
N ASP A 287 -7.57 -15.70 1.39
CA ASP A 287 -8.32 -16.71 0.64
C ASP A 287 -9.78 -16.68 1.13
N PHE A 288 -10.71 -16.08 0.38
CA PHE A 288 -12.10 -15.95 0.84
C PHE A 288 -12.90 -17.24 0.65
N GLU A 289 -12.53 -18.07 -0.32
CA GLU A 289 -13.21 -19.32 -0.65
C GLU A 289 -12.56 -20.57 -0.04
N ASP A 290 -11.43 -20.44 0.66
CA ASP A 290 -10.63 -21.53 1.24
C ASP A 290 -10.19 -22.55 0.17
N ASP A 291 -9.77 -22.05 -0.99
CA ASP A 291 -9.38 -22.87 -2.14
C ASP A 291 -7.89 -22.85 -2.48
N GLY A 292 -7.10 -22.21 -1.61
CA GLY A 292 -5.66 -22.09 -1.67
C GLY A 292 -5.18 -20.95 -2.57
N ARG A 293 -6.07 -20.13 -3.14
CA ARG A 293 -5.70 -18.97 -3.96
C ARG A 293 -6.01 -17.70 -3.21
N ILE A 294 -5.02 -16.81 -3.13
CA ILE A 294 -5.15 -15.55 -2.42
C ILE A 294 -5.86 -14.53 -3.31
N ASP A 295 -6.99 -14.02 -2.83
CA ASP A 295 -7.71 -12.88 -3.40
C ASP A 295 -7.20 -11.55 -2.84
N LEU A 296 -7.50 -10.47 -3.54
CA LEU A 296 -7.08 -9.12 -3.17
C LEU A 296 -8.28 -8.19 -3.05
N VAL A 297 -8.36 -7.45 -1.94
CA VAL A 297 -9.26 -6.30 -1.80
C VAL A 297 -8.46 -5.04 -2.04
N VAL A 298 -8.88 -4.24 -3.02
CA VAL A 298 -8.27 -2.95 -3.31
C VAL A 298 -9.30 -1.86 -3.03
N THR A 299 -8.96 -0.93 -2.15
CA THR A 299 -9.83 0.21 -1.84
C THR A 299 -9.60 1.33 -2.83
N ASN A 300 -10.69 2.03 -3.19
CA ASN A 300 -10.61 3.15 -4.09
C ASN A 300 -11.23 4.41 -3.48
N ASP A 301 -10.55 5.54 -3.66
CA ASP A 301 -11.05 6.82 -3.23
C ASP A 301 -12.05 7.38 -4.24
N THR A 302 -13.30 7.59 -3.80
CA THR A 302 -14.39 8.15 -4.59
C THR A 302 -14.83 7.31 -5.79
N GLN A 303 -14.33 6.09 -5.88
CA GLN A 303 -14.63 5.09 -6.90
C GLN A 303 -14.97 3.76 -6.23
N PRO A 304 -15.60 2.81 -6.94
CA PRO A 304 -15.97 1.54 -6.33
C PRO A 304 -14.74 0.74 -5.89
N ASN A 305 -14.78 0.14 -4.70
CA ASN A 305 -13.72 -0.78 -4.26
C ASN A 305 -13.72 -2.05 -5.13
N PHE A 306 -12.54 -2.65 -5.30
CA PHE A 306 -12.37 -3.89 -6.05
C PHE A 306 -12.23 -5.09 -5.11
N LEU A 307 -12.91 -6.18 -5.45
CA LEU A 307 -12.57 -7.52 -4.99
C LEU A 307 -11.98 -8.25 -6.19
N LEU A 308 -10.68 -8.54 -6.17
CA LEU A 308 -9.97 -9.22 -7.23
C LEU A 308 -9.89 -10.70 -6.85
N GLN A 309 -10.82 -11.49 -7.36
CA GLN A 309 -10.89 -12.92 -7.14
C GLN A 309 -9.82 -13.64 -7.96
N ASN A 310 -8.99 -14.46 -7.32
CA ASN A 310 -7.91 -15.19 -7.99
C ASN A 310 -8.45 -16.47 -8.66
N LEU A 311 -8.34 -16.53 -9.98
CA LEU A 311 -8.77 -17.64 -10.81
C LEU A 311 -7.68 -18.70 -11.02
N GLY A 312 -6.47 -18.46 -10.50
CA GLY A 312 -5.27 -19.27 -10.69
C GLY A 312 -4.45 -18.85 -11.92
N GLY A 313 -3.17 -19.22 -11.91
CA GLY A 313 -2.25 -18.91 -13.01
C GLY A 313 -2.01 -17.41 -13.22
N GLY A 314 -2.16 -16.59 -12.16
CA GLY A 314 -2.00 -15.15 -12.22
C GLY A 314 -3.13 -14.44 -12.96
N ARG A 315 -4.33 -15.04 -13.01
CA ARG A 315 -5.54 -14.44 -13.58
C ARG A 315 -6.51 -14.05 -12.50
N PHE A 316 -7.15 -12.90 -12.66
CA PHE A 316 -8.10 -12.36 -11.72
C PHE A 316 -9.43 -12.02 -12.39
N ALA A 317 -10.48 -12.02 -11.57
CA ALA A 317 -11.75 -11.41 -11.92
C ALA A 317 -12.11 -10.31 -10.92
N GLU A 318 -12.41 -9.11 -11.42
CA GLU A 318 -13.01 -8.06 -10.61
C GLU A 318 -14.47 -8.45 -10.25
N ARG A 319 -14.79 -8.41 -8.96
CA ARG A 319 -16.04 -8.87 -8.35
C ARG A 319 -16.61 -7.90 -7.33
N GLY A 320 -16.04 -6.71 -7.12
CA GLY A 320 -16.38 -5.80 -6.04
C GLY A 320 -17.87 -5.39 -6.01
N LEU A 321 -18.47 -5.16 -7.18
CA LEU A 321 -19.91 -4.89 -7.27
C LEU A 321 -20.77 -6.13 -6.96
N ALA A 322 -20.42 -7.28 -7.54
CA ALA A 322 -21.16 -8.53 -7.33
C ALA A 322 -21.07 -9.03 -5.88
N ALA A 323 -19.91 -8.82 -5.25
CA ALA A 323 -19.62 -9.16 -3.87
C ALA A 323 -20.21 -8.16 -2.87
N GLY A 324 -20.67 -6.98 -3.32
CA GLY A 324 -21.32 -5.99 -2.47
C GLY A 324 -20.37 -5.07 -1.68
N ILE A 325 -19.08 -5.00 -2.05
CA ILE A 325 -18.09 -4.13 -1.39
C ILE A 325 -17.78 -2.84 -2.18
N GLY A 326 -18.23 -2.77 -3.44
CA GLY A 326 -17.94 -1.65 -4.33
C GLY A 326 -18.64 -0.34 -3.96
N TYR A 327 -19.83 -0.40 -3.37
CA TYR A 327 -20.63 0.79 -3.04
C TYR A 327 -21.18 0.72 -1.61
N ASP A 328 -21.63 1.87 -1.11
CA ASP A 328 -22.48 1.91 0.08
C ASP A 328 -23.90 1.41 -0.21
N GLU A 329 -24.71 1.26 0.84
CA GLU A 329 -26.09 0.79 0.79
C GLU A 329 -27.03 1.69 -0.05
N THR A 330 -26.59 2.90 -0.40
CA THR A 330 -27.32 3.84 -1.27
C THR A 330 -26.82 3.83 -2.72
N GLY A 331 -25.84 2.98 -3.05
CA GLY A 331 -25.22 2.89 -4.37
C GLY A 331 -24.18 3.98 -4.64
N ARG A 332 -23.64 4.63 -3.60
CA ARG A 332 -22.63 5.68 -3.72
C ARG A 332 -21.26 5.13 -3.38
N ALA A 333 -20.28 5.46 -4.23
CA ALA A 333 -18.88 5.15 -3.94
C ALA A 333 -18.41 6.01 -2.77
N ARG A 334 -17.83 5.36 -1.75
CA ARG A 334 -17.15 6.02 -0.62
C ARG A 334 -15.71 6.36 -1.01
N ALA A 335 -15.03 7.12 -0.16
CA ALA A 335 -13.62 7.44 -0.26
C ALA A 335 -12.78 6.40 0.48
N GLY A 336 -12.67 5.20 -0.09
CA GLY A 336 -11.96 4.08 0.55
C GLY A 336 -10.46 4.31 0.60
N MET A 337 -9.87 4.20 1.80
CA MET A 337 -8.44 4.40 2.07
C MET A 337 -7.84 3.12 2.67
N GLY A 338 -7.42 3.12 3.94
CA GLY A 338 -6.86 1.92 4.57
C GLY A 338 -7.84 0.75 4.62
N VAL A 339 -7.32 -0.47 4.50
CA VAL A 339 -8.08 -1.72 4.57
C VAL A 339 -7.35 -2.76 5.39
N ASP A 340 -8.12 -3.56 6.11
CA ASP A 340 -7.63 -4.74 6.81
C ASP A 340 -8.73 -5.79 6.91
N ILE A 341 -8.33 -7.05 7.07
CA ILE A 341 -9.24 -8.20 7.04
C ILE A 341 -9.05 -9.04 8.30
N THR A 342 -10.15 -9.42 8.95
CA THR A 342 -10.11 -10.36 10.08
C THR A 342 -11.43 -11.08 10.29
N SER A 343 -11.46 -12.10 11.16
CA SER A 343 -12.69 -12.63 11.73
C SER A 343 -13.04 -11.93 13.05
N VAL A 344 -13.91 -10.91 12.99
CA VAL A 344 -14.27 -10.09 14.16
C VAL A 344 -14.88 -10.91 15.29
N ALA A 345 -15.68 -11.92 14.96
CA ALA A 345 -16.30 -12.79 15.97
C ALA A 345 -15.45 -14.03 16.33
N ASN A 346 -14.27 -14.19 15.69
CA ASN A 346 -13.41 -15.37 15.79
C ASN A 346 -14.19 -16.68 15.49
N ASP A 347 -15.04 -16.63 14.46
CA ASP A 347 -15.93 -17.72 14.03
C ASP A 347 -15.61 -18.23 12.61
N GLY A 348 -14.51 -17.73 12.03
CA GLY A 348 -14.09 -18.04 10.66
C GLY A 348 -14.77 -17.19 9.59
N VAL A 349 -15.78 -16.38 9.93
CA VAL A 349 -16.38 -15.44 8.98
C VAL A 349 -15.47 -14.23 8.83
N LEU A 350 -14.94 -14.04 7.62
CA LEU A 350 -14.06 -12.93 7.31
C LEU A 350 -14.84 -11.63 7.18
N SER A 351 -14.23 -10.53 7.65
CA SER A 351 -14.75 -9.18 7.55
C SER A 351 -13.68 -8.24 7.02
N ILE A 352 -14.05 -7.42 6.05
CA ILE A 352 -13.21 -6.40 5.43
C ILE A 352 -13.57 -5.06 6.09
N ALA A 353 -12.64 -4.45 6.80
CA ALA A 353 -12.80 -3.09 7.32
C ALA A 353 -12.14 -2.08 6.38
N ILE A 354 -12.84 -0.98 6.09
CA ILE A 354 -12.34 0.09 5.20
C ILE A 354 -12.52 1.45 5.87
N GLY A 355 -11.43 2.20 5.99
CA GLY A 355 -11.42 3.59 6.41
C GLY A 355 -11.93 4.49 5.30
N ASN A 356 -12.76 5.47 5.65
CA ASN A 356 -13.42 6.36 4.69
C ASN A 356 -13.24 7.84 5.05
N PHE A 357 -13.71 8.73 4.17
CA PHE A 357 -13.61 10.17 4.37
C PHE A 357 -14.58 10.67 5.46
N SER A 358 -14.33 11.87 5.99
CA SER A 358 -15.23 12.49 6.96
C SER A 358 -16.67 12.54 6.45
N ARG A 359 -17.62 12.16 7.32
CA ARG A 359 -19.07 11.94 7.04
C ARG A 359 -19.38 10.69 6.23
N GLU A 360 -18.42 9.79 6.10
CA GLU A 360 -18.58 8.43 5.60
C GLU A 360 -18.08 7.50 6.70
N ALA A 361 -19.01 6.84 7.39
CA ALA A 361 -18.63 5.92 8.45
C ALA A 361 -17.70 4.81 7.92
N LEU A 362 -16.88 4.25 8.80
CA LEU A 362 -16.09 3.05 8.50
C LEU A 362 -16.99 1.95 7.95
N SER A 363 -16.57 1.30 6.87
CA SER A 363 -17.26 0.13 6.33
C SER A 363 -16.75 -1.12 7.02
N LEU A 364 -17.63 -2.07 7.33
CA LEU A 364 -17.25 -3.40 7.81
C LEU A 364 -18.04 -4.45 7.04
N TYR A 365 -17.51 -4.92 5.93
CA TYR A 365 -18.18 -5.90 5.07
C TYR A 365 -17.89 -7.31 5.59
N SER A 366 -18.88 -7.94 6.24
CA SER A 366 -18.76 -9.33 6.71
C SER A 366 -19.29 -10.29 5.65
N GLN A 367 -18.57 -11.39 5.43
CA GLN A 367 -18.93 -12.42 4.47
C GLN A 367 -20.30 -13.04 4.82
N ALA A 368 -21.13 -13.23 3.82
CA ALA A 368 -22.48 -13.76 3.91
C ALA A 368 -22.71 -14.81 2.82
N GLY A 369 -22.26 -16.04 3.10
CA GLY A 369 -22.12 -17.10 2.09
C GLY A 369 -20.70 -17.12 1.55
N SER A 370 -20.48 -17.65 0.34
CA SER A 370 -19.14 -17.72 -0.26
C SER A 370 -18.76 -16.48 -1.06
N GLU A 371 -19.72 -15.81 -1.72
CA GLU A 371 -19.41 -14.81 -2.76
C GLU A 371 -19.86 -13.38 -2.44
N VAL A 372 -20.57 -13.15 -1.33
CA VAL A 372 -21.23 -11.85 -1.04
C VAL A 372 -20.90 -11.39 0.36
N PHE A 373 -20.80 -10.08 0.54
CA PHE A 373 -20.60 -9.41 1.82
C PHE A 373 -21.75 -8.47 2.15
N VAL A 374 -21.96 -8.25 3.45
CA VAL A 374 -22.96 -7.32 3.97
C VAL A 374 -22.28 -6.33 4.92
N ASP A 375 -22.57 -5.04 4.78
CA ASP A 375 -22.07 -4.02 5.70
C ASP A 375 -22.66 -4.23 7.11
N ALA A 376 -21.79 -4.65 8.02
CA ALA A 376 -22.05 -4.96 9.41
C ALA A 376 -21.57 -3.85 10.36
N ALA A 377 -21.08 -2.70 9.87
CA ALA A 377 -20.53 -1.63 10.71
C ALA A 377 -21.53 -1.14 11.76
N GLY A 378 -22.81 -1.04 11.39
CA GLY A 378 -23.88 -0.66 12.32
C GLY A 378 -24.13 -1.70 13.40
N LYS A 379 -24.11 -3.00 13.05
CA LYS A 379 -24.25 -4.11 13.99
C LYS A 379 -23.06 -4.18 14.96
N ALA A 380 -21.86 -3.89 14.47
CA ALA A 380 -20.63 -3.83 15.24
C ALA A 380 -20.48 -2.55 16.10
N ARG A 381 -21.40 -1.58 15.97
CA ARG A 381 -21.40 -0.27 16.66
C ARG A 381 -20.27 0.69 16.26
N LEU A 382 -19.75 0.54 15.05
CA LEU A 382 -18.66 1.38 14.54
C LEU A 382 -19.17 2.67 13.88
N MET A 383 -20.38 2.64 13.29
CA MET A 383 -20.83 3.75 12.43
C MET A 383 -20.85 5.12 13.10
N GLN A 384 -21.41 5.22 14.32
CA GLN A 384 -21.56 6.52 14.96
C GLN A 384 -20.22 7.14 15.37
N ALA A 385 -19.32 6.33 15.91
CA ALA A 385 -18.00 6.77 16.38
C ALA A 385 -17.06 7.16 15.22
N THR A 386 -17.25 6.55 14.05
CA THR A 386 -16.39 6.74 12.87
C THR A 386 -17.00 7.68 11.82
N LEU A 387 -18.20 8.22 12.05
CA LEU A 387 -18.86 9.07 11.04
C LEU A 387 -18.17 10.41 10.85
N GLN A 388 -17.63 11.02 11.91
CA GLN A 388 -17.04 12.37 11.82
C GLN A 388 -15.56 12.35 11.40
N PRO A 389 -14.71 11.47 11.95
CA PRO A 389 -13.30 11.43 11.57
C PRO A 389 -13.09 11.01 10.11
N LEU A 390 -11.96 11.43 9.54
CA LEU A 390 -11.42 10.94 8.27
C LEU A 390 -10.36 9.88 8.63
N THR A 391 -10.59 8.63 8.23
CA THR A 391 -9.69 7.50 8.56
C THR A 391 -8.82 7.12 7.37
N PHE A 392 -7.52 7.41 7.44
CA PHE A 392 -6.55 7.03 6.40
C PHE A 392 -6.06 5.58 6.55
N GLY A 393 -5.75 5.17 7.78
CA GLY A 393 -5.17 3.86 8.07
C GLY A 393 -5.96 3.14 9.15
N LEU A 394 -5.96 1.81 9.10
CA LEU A 394 -6.53 0.97 10.15
C LEU A 394 -5.79 -0.36 10.23
N ARG A 395 -5.81 -0.97 11.42
CA ARG A 395 -5.33 -2.35 11.63
C ARG A 395 -6.12 -3.06 12.70
N PHE A 396 -6.30 -4.36 12.51
CA PHE A 396 -6.75 -5.30 13.51
C PHE A 396 -5.56 -5.87 14.29
N PHE A 397 -5.68 -5.89 15.61
CA PHE A 397 -4.68 -6.48 16.51
C PHE A 397 -5.30 -6.77 17.87
N ASP A 398 -4.78 -7.74 18.59
CA ASP A 398 -5.23 -8.09 19.95
C ASP A 398 -4.41 -7.29 20.97
N TYR A 399 -4.89 -6.10 21.37
CA TYR A 399 -4.09 -5.19 22.22
C TYR A 399 -4.06 -5.61 23.69
N ASP A 400 -5.03 -6.42 24.11
CA ASP A 400 -5.21 -6.84 25.50
C ASP A 400 -4.95 -8.34 25.76
N LEU A 401 -4.52 -9.03 24.70
CA LEU A 401 -4.13 -10.43 24.64
C LEU A 401 -5.25 -11.38 25.06
N ASP A 402 -6.50 -11.08 24.67
CA ASP A 402 -7.67 -11.90 25.00
C ASP A 402 -8.11 -12.87 23.89
N GLY A 403 -7.48 -12.80 22.71
CA GLY A 403 -7.73 -13.64 21.54
C GLY A 403 -8.82 -13.11 20.59
N TYR A 404 -9.36 -11.91 20.83
CA TYR A 404 -10.19 -11.18 19.87
C TYR A 404 -9.41 -10.04 19.24
N GLN A 405 -9.61 -9.83 17.94
CA GLN A 405 -8.96 -8.72 17.25
C GLN A 405 -9.72 -7.42 17.55
N ASP A 406 -9.02 -6.47 18.15
CA ASP A 406 -9.42 -5.08 18.34
C ASP A 406 -9.05 -4.27 17.10
N LEU A 407 -9.53 -3.03 17.01
CA LEU A 407 -9.35 -2.20 15.82
C LEU A 407 -8.76 -0.84 16.20
N ILE A 408 -7.61 -0.49 15.62
CA ILE A 408 -7.03 0.86 15.70
C ILE A 408 -7.23 1.60 14.38
N LEU A 409 -7.61 2.88 14.47
CA LEU A 409 -7.80 3.78 13.34
C LEU A 409 -6.83 4.97 13.45
N ALA A 410 -6.13 5.28 12.36
CA ALA A 410 -5.33 6.48 12.19
C ALA A 410 -6.12 7.55 11.43
N ASN A 411 -6.46 8.63 12.14
CA ASN A 411 -7.35 9.67 11.63
C ASN A 411 -6.60 11.00 11.39
N GLY A 412 -7.10 11.79 10.45
CA GLY A 412 -6.60 13.14 10.18
C GLY A 412 -7.30 13.78 8.98
N HIS A 413 -7.77 15.02 9.12
CA HIS A 413 -8.42 15.70 8.00
C HIS A 413 -7.38 16.27 7.01
N ILE A 414 -7.70 16.34 5.73
CA ILE A 414 -6.79 16.87 4.69
C ILE A 414 -6.79 18.40 4.55
N GLU A 415 -7.70 19.10 5.22
CA GLU A 415 -7.93 20.55 5.04
C GLU A 415 -7.66 21.28 6.36
N PRO A 416 -6.51 21.97 6.49
CA PRO A 416 -6.16 22.70 7.71
C PRO A 416 -7.18 23.74 8.15
N GLU A 417 -7.95 24.30 7.21
CA GLU A 417 -8.94 25.34 7.46
C GLU A 417 -10.38 24.78 7.52
N ILE A 418 -10.56 23.47 7.70
CA ILE A 418 -11.89 22.80 7.64
C ILE A 418 -12.92 23.42 8.59
N ASN A 419 -12.51 23.85 9.78
CA ASN A 419 -13.39 24.49 10.75
C ASN A 419 -14.02 25.81 10.25
N SER A 420 -13.45 26.45 9.22
CA SER A 420 -14.00 27.67 8.63
C SER A 420 -15.29 27.41 7.84
N THR A 421 -15.45 26.20 7.29
CA THR A 421 -16.62 25.78 6.50
C THR A 421 -17.50 24.77 7.25
N GLN A 422 -16.91 23.91 8.10
CA GLN A 422 -17.57 22.87 8.87
C GLN A 422 -17.11 22.92 10.33
N LYS A 423 -17.88 23.61 11.18
CA LYS A 423 -17.43 23.97 12.55
C LYS A 423 -17.24 22.79 13.49
N GLU A 424 -17.90 21.68 13.18
CA GLU A 424 -17.93 20.44 13.95
C GLU A 424 -16.82 19.45 13.58
N ILE A 425 -16.06 19.70 12.52
CA ILE A 425 -14.94 18.85 12.09
C ILE A 425 -13.64 19.58 12.38
N GLU A 426 -12.70 18.90 13.02
CA GLU A 426 -11.36 19.43 13.29
C GLU A 426 -10.32 18.87 12.31
N TYR A 427 -9.29 19.67 12.03
CA TYR A 427 -8.17 19.24 11.19
C TYR A 427 -7.36 18.11 11.84
N ARG A 428 -6.94 18.32 13.10
CA ARG A 428 -6.22 17.33 13.89
C ARG A 428 -7.24 16.41 14.52
N GLN A 429 -7.17 15.13 14.19
CA GLN A 429 -8.11 14.13 14.68
C GLN A 429 -7.34 13.06 15.43
N PRO A 430 -7.82 12.63 16.62
CA PRO A 430 -7.11 11.63 17.40
C PRO A 430 -7.22 10.25 16.71
N PRO A 431 -6.23 9.37 16.91
CA PRO A 431 -6.43 7.95 16.61
C PRO A 431 -7.58 7.40 17.45
N GLN A 432 -8.27 6.39 16.94
CA GLN A 432 -9.32 5.70 17.68
C GLN A 432 -8.93 4.25 17.95
N LEU A 433 -9.22 3.77 19.16
CA LEU A 433 -9.05 2.37 19.53
C LEU A 433 -10.40 1.78 19.91
N PHE A 434 -10.73 0.66 19.29
CA PHE A 434 -11.97 -0.07 19.48
C PHE A 434 -11.69 -1.44 20.05
N TRP A 435 -12.13 -1.66 21.28
CA TRP A 435 -12.06 -2.95 21.94
C TRP A 435 -13.18 -3.88 21.48
N ASN A 436 -12.83 -5.09 21.07
CA ASN A 436 -13.76 -6.12 20.65
C ASN A 436 -14.28 -6.90 21.86
N THR A 437 -15.59 -6.89 22.06
CA THR A 437 -16.19 -7.52 23.25
C THR A 437 -16.31 -9.05 23.14
N GLY A 438 -15.90 -9.64 22.02
CA GLY A 438 -16.10 -11.06 21.70
C GLY A 438 -17.54 -11.44 21.34
N GLU A 439 -18.46 -10.46 21.25
CA GLU A 439 -19.86 -10.66 20.87
C GLU A 439 -20.18 -10.10 19.47
N GLY A 440 -19.14 -9.91 18.64
CA GLY A 440 -19.26 -9.24 17.34
C GLY A 440 -19.63 -7.76 17.46
N ARG A 441 -19.23 -7.12 18.56
CA ARG A 441 -19.42 -5.69 18.85
C ARG A 441 -18.10 -5.08 19.26
N MET A 442 -17.93 -3.81 18.93
CA MET A 442 -16.78 -3.03 19.29
C MET A 442 -17.18 -1.83 20.14
N VAL A 443 -16.32 -1.48 21.09
CA VAL A 443 -16.50 -0.35 22.00
C VAL A 443 -15.28 0.55 21.89
N GLU A 444 -15.50 1.82 21.62
CA GLU A 444 -14.41 2.79 21.61
C GLU A 444 -13.84 2.98 23.03
N VAL A 445 -12.51 2.86 23.14
CA VAL A 445 -11.74 2.97 24.38
C VAL A 445 -10.62 4.01 24.28
N SER A 446 -10.62 4.84 23.23
CA SER A 446 -9.58 5.85 22.94
C SER A 446 -9.26 6.73 24.16
N GLU A 447 -10.27 7.39 24.76
CA GLU A 447 -10.07 8.26 25.93
C GLU A 447 -9.54 7.51 27.17
N GLN A 448 -9.88 6.23 27.32
CA GLN A 448 -9.47 5.42 28.48
C GLN A 448 -8.02 4.94 28.36
N THR A 449 -7.56 4.76 27.11
CA THR A 449 -6.27 4.19 26.75
C THR A 449 -5.21 5.24 26.46
N GLY A 450 -5.56 6.53 26.48
CA GLY A 450 -4.63 7.66 26.35
C GLY A 450 -4.61 8.33 24.98
N GLY A 451 -5.64 8.07 24.16
CA GLY A 451 -5.86 8.71 22.85
C GLY A 451 -6.41 10.13 22.91
#